data_AF-Q05Q44-F1
#
_entry.id   AF-Q05Q44-F1
#
_cell.length_a   1.000
_cell.length_b   1.000
_cell.length_c   1.000
_cell.angle_alpha   90.00
_cell.angle_beta   90.00
_cell.angle_gamma   90.00
#
_symmetry.space_group_name_H-M   'P 1'
#
loop_
_entity.id
_entity.type
_entity.pdbx_description
1 polymer ?
#
loop_
_entity_poly.entity_id
_entity_poly.type
_entity_poly.pdbx_seq_one_letter_code
_entity_poly.pdbx_strand_id
1 'polypeptide(L)'
;MQDSQKQIKSWIRSQHLICAGTDFIFETVDQTQLEKFEQCIEKLGGRVRSVKAVGNWPMGPNRSFKILRATASVPRPGGEELVTYWAKKGSNQTRYSEINS
;
A
#
# COMPACT_ATOMS: atom_id res chain seq x y z
N MET A 1 -17.07 5.55 -2.33
CA MET A 1 -15.89 6.41 -2.59
C MET A 1 -15.25 6.94 -1.30
N GLN A 2 -16.01 7.57 -0.38
CA GLN A 2 -15.46 8.08 0.89
C GLN A 2 -14.77 7.01 1.75
N ASP A 3 -15.31 5.78 1.81
CA ASP A 3 -14.71 4.71 2.62
C ASP A 3 -13.37 4.22 2.08
N SER A 4 -13.23 4.16 0.75
CA SER A 4 -11.95 3.80 0.10
C SER A 4 -10.88 4.83 0.41
N GLN A 5 -11.18 6.13 0.34
CA GLN A 5 -10.23 7.18 0.71
C GLN A 5 -9.87 7.13 2.20
N LYS A 6 -10.83 6.88 3.10
CA LYS A 6 -10.56 6.71 4.54
C LYS A 6 -9.63 5.52 4.79
N GLN A 7 -9.87 4.40 4.12
CA GLN A 7 -9.02 3.20 4.22
C GLN A 7 -7.60 3.48 3.69
N ILE A 8 -7.45 4.12 2.53
CA ILE A 8 -6.15 4.53 1.98
C ILE A 8 -5.40 5.42 2.97
N LYS A 9 -6.05 6.43 3.54
CA LYS A 9 -5.47 7.32 4.56
C LYS A 9 -5.06 6.55 5.82
N SER A 10 -5.76 5.47 6.17
CA SER A 10 -5.38 4.58 7.27
C SER A 10 -4.07 3.85 6.96
N TRP A 11 -3.94 3.26 5.77
CA TRP A 11 -2.71 2.57 5.35
C TRP A 11 -1.51 3.49 5.19
N ILE A 12 -1.72 4.74 4.79
CA ILE A 12 -0.68 5.78 4.78
C ILE A 12 -0.15 6.00 6.20
N ARG A 13 -1.04 6.19 7.19
CA ARG A 13 -0.65 6.44 8.59
C ARG A 13 0.03 5.24 9.24
N SER A 14 -0.39 4.02 8.89
CA SER A 14 0.22 2.79 9.41
C SER A 14 1.42 2.31 8.59
N GLN A 15 1.92 3.13 7.65
CA GLN A 15 3.10 2.85 6.83
C GLN A 15 3.00 1.55 6.01
N HIS A 16 1.78 1.15 5.65
CA HIS A 16 1.55 0.08 4.67
C HIS A 16 1.52 0.63 3.24
N LEU A 17 1.22 1.91 3.07
CA LEU A 17 1.10 2.57 1.78
C LEU A 17 2.01 3.79 1.69
N ILE A 18 2.84 3.86 0.66
CA ILE A 18 3.66 5.03 0.33
C ILE A 18 3.41 5.50 -1.10
N CYS A 19 3.76 6.76 -1.37
CA CYS A 19 3.89 7.25 -2.74
C CYS A 19 5.35 7.17 -3.18
N ALA A 20 5.60 6.58 -4.35
CA ALA A 20 6.91 6.53 -4.99
C ALA A 20 6.77 7.03 -6.43
N GLY A 21 7.21 8.27 -6.69
CA GLY A 21 7.00 8.92 -7.99
C GLY A 21 5.50 9.06 -8.30
N THR A 22 5.04 8.41 -9.36
CA THR A 22 3.63 8.39 -9.78
C THR A 22 2.83 7.20 -9.24
N ASP A 23 3.45 6.39 -8.37
CA ASP A 23 2.91 5.11 -7.95
C ASP A 23 2.57 5.09 -6.47
N PHE A 24 1.51 4.34 -6.17
CA PHE A 24 1.25 3.80 -4.85
C PHE A 24 1.94 2.46 -4.70
N ILE A 25 2.75 2.34 -3.63
CA ILE A 25 3.38 1.09 -3.21
C ILE A 25 2.70 0.66 -1.91
N PHE A 26 1.90 -0.40 -2.00
CA PHE A 26 1.21 -1.01 -0.87
C PHE A 26 1.90 -2.31 -0.48
N GLU A 27 2.12 -2.50 0.82
CA GLU A 27 2.70 -3.72 1.34
C GLU A 27 1.95 -4.27 2.53
N THR A 28 1.88 -5.59 2.58
CA THR A 28 1.18 -6.32 3.63
C THR A 28 1.69 -7.76 3.72
N VAL A 29 1.49 -8.39 4.86
CA VAL A 29 1.65 -9.84 5.04
C VAL A 29 0.30 -10.58 5.00
N ASP A 30 -0.79 -9.83 4.85
CA ASP A 30 -2.17 -10.31 4.87
C ASP A 30 -2.79 -10.17 3.47
N GLN A 31 -3.13 -11.31 2.87
CA GLN A 31 -3.76 -11.42 1.56
C GLN A 31 -5.10 -10.67 1.48
N THR A 32 -5.88 -10.64 2.57
CA THR A 32 -7.17 -9.95 2.59
C THR A 32 -7.01 -8.43 2.49
N GLN A 33 -5.94 -7.88 3.06
CA GLN A 33 -5.61 -6.45 2.93
C GLN A 33 -5.18 -6.10 1.51
N LEU A 34 -4.50 -7.02 0.81
CA LEU A 34 -4.12 -6.86 -0.60
C LEU A 34 -5.36 -6.78 -1.49
N GLU A 35 -6.29 -7.72 -1.34
CA GLU A 35 -7.57 -7.73 -2.08
C GLU A 35 -8.40 -6.46 -1.79
N LYS A 36 -8.43 -6.03 -0.52
CA LYS A 36 -9.09 -4.78 -0.14
C LYS A 36 -8.42 -3.56 -0.77
N PHE A 37 -7.09 -3.57 -0.91
CA PHE A 37 -6.35 -2.50 -1.58
C PHE A 37 -6.71 -2.44 -3.07
N GLU A 38 -6.72 -3.57 -3.76
CA GLU A 38 -7.15 -3.68 -5.17
C GLU A 38 -8.55 -3.07 -5.37
N GLN A 39 -9.52 -3.50 -4.58
CA GLN A 39 -10.89 -2.96 -4.63
C GLN A 39 -10.95 -1.45 -4.34
N CYS A 40 -10.12 -0.94 -3.42
CA CYS A 40 -10.09 0.49 -3.14
C CYS A 40 -9.51 1.28 -4.33
N ILE A 41 -8.47 0.77 -4.98
CA ILE A 41 -7.86 1.40 -6.15
C ILE A 41 -8.85 1.41 -7.32
N GLU A 42 -9.54 0.30 -7.59
CA GLU A 42 -10.56 0.22 -8.63
C GLU A 42 -11.71 1.20 -8.40
N LYS A 43 -12.21 1.31 -7.16
CA LYS A 43 -13.25 2.28 -6.78
C LYS A 43 -12.80 3.74 -6.92
N LEU A 44 -11.50 3.99 -6.95
CA LEU A 44 -10.92 5.31 -7.20
C LEU A 44 -10.60 5.53 -8.69
N GLY A 45 -10.96 4.60 -9.57
CA GLY A 45 -10.70 4.67 -11.01
C GLY A 45 -9.28 4.30 -11.42
N GLY A 46 -8.49 3.72 -10.51
CA GLY A 46 -7.17 3.19 -10.79
C GLY A 46 -7.17 1.68 -11.02
N ARG A 47 -5.98 1.11 -11.19
CA ARG A 47 -5.78 -0.34 -11.24
C ARG A 47 -4.42 -0.72 -10.63
N VAL A 48 -4.37 -1.86 -9.95
CA VAL A 48 -3.10 -2.48 -9.54
C VAL A 48 -2.42 -3.07 -10.76
N ARG A 49 -1.16 -2.65 -11.01
CA ARG A 49 -0.38 -3.06 -12.18
C ARG A 49 0.41 -4.33 -11.93
N SER A 50 0.84 -4.56 -10.68
CA SER A 50 1.60 -5.75 -10.32
C SER A 50 1.45 -6.08 -8.85
N VAL A 51 1.48 -7.37 -8.54
CA VAL A 51 1.63 -7.92 -7.20
C VAL A 51 2.83 -8.85 -7.20
N LYS A 52 3.72 -8.73 -6.22
CA LYS A 52 4.86 -9.64 -6.05
C LYS A 52 5.20 -9.86 -4.58
N ALA A 53 5.80 -11.01 -4.28
CA ALA A 53 6.44 -11.22 -2.98
C ALA A 53 7.79 -10.50 -2.96
N VAL A 54 8.08 -9.74 -1.91
CA VAL A 54 9.30 -8.90 -1.79
C VAL A 54 10.15 -9.21 -0.57
N GLY A 55 9.74 -10.18 0.26
CA GLY A 55 10.50 -10.57 1.44
C GLY A 55 9.68 -11.50 2.34
N ASN A 56 10.28 -11.92 3.45
CA ASN A 56 9.65 -12.76 4.46
C ASN A 56 9.73 -12.07 5.83
N TRP A 57 8.59 -11.63 6.34
CA TRP A 57 8.49 -11.03 7.66
C TRP A 57 8.57 -12.10 8.76
N PRO A 58 9.52 -12.01 9.70
CA PRO A 58 9.64 -12.98 10.78
C PRO A 58 8.46 -12.85 11.74
N MET A 59 7.85 -13.97 12.11
CA MET A 59 6.72 -13.98 13.03
C MET A 59 6.82 -15.17 13.98
N GLY A 60 7.68 -15.01 14.98
CA GLY A 60 7.99 -16.04 15.98
C GLY A 60 9.06 -17.02 15.51
N PRO A 61 9.42 -18.00 16.36
CA PRO A 61 10.43 -19.01 16.03
C PRO A 61 10.02 -19.84 14.81
N ASN A 62 10.91 -19.95 13.82
CA ASN A 62 10.74 -20.77 12.60
C ASN A 62 9.49 -20.46 11.77
N ARG A 63 8.90 -19.27 11.90
CA ARG A 63 7.71 -18.86 11.16
C ARG A 63 7.95 -17.51 10.49
N SER A 64 7.57 -17.41 9.22
CA SER A 64 7.62 -16.18 8.46
C SER A 64 6.42 -16.04 7.55
N PHE A 65 5.99 -14.80 7.31
CA PHE A 65 4.96 -14.50 6.33
C PHE A 65 5.56 -13.80 5.12
N LYS A 66 5.09 -14.15 3.92
CA LYS A 66 5.51 -13.43 2.71
C LYS A 66 4.99 -12.01 2.76
N ILE A 67 5.87 -11.04 2.51
CA ILE A 67 5.49 -9.64 2.30
C ILE A 67 5.06 -9.52 0.85
N LEU A 68 3.80 -9.16 0.64
CA LEU A 68 3.19 -8.92 -0.65
C LEU A 68 3.25 -7.42 -0.95
N ARG A 69 3.80 -7.05 -2.11
CA ARG A 69 3.83 -5.67 -2.61
C ARG A 69 2.89 -5.55 -3.80
N ALA A 70 1.89 -4.68 -3.69
CA ALA A 70 1.11 -4.18 -4.81
C ALA A 70 1.65 -2.83 -5.27
N THR A 71 1.70 -2.65 -6.59
CA THR A 71 2.04 -1.38 -7.23
C THR A 71 0.86 -0.95 -8.07
N ALA A 72 0.34 0.25 -7.82
CA ALA A 72 -0.73 0.86 -8.60
C ALA A 72 -0.32 2.26 -9.05
N SER A 73 -0.80 2.71 -10.21
CA SER A 73 -0.70 4.13 -10.56
C SER A 73 -1.54 4.92 -9.58
N VAL A 74 -1.08 6.09 -9.14
CA VAL A 74 -1.93 7.04 -8.42
C VAL A 74 -3.11 7.39 -9.34
N PRO A 75 -4.38 7.14 -8.93
CA PRO A 75 -5.54 7.45 -9.76
C PRO A 75 -5.61 8.95 -10.07
N ARG A 76 -5.90 9.30 -11.33
CA ARG A 76 -6.11 10.68 -11.76
C ARG A 76 -7.34 10.74 -12.67
N PRO A 77 -8.35 11.59 -12.38
CA PRO A 77 -8.43 12.51 -11.24
C PRO A 77 -8.73 11.79 -9.90
N GLY A 78 -8.44 12.44 -8.77
CA GLY A 78 -8.92 12.04 -7.43
C GLY A 78 -7.87 11.42 -6.50
N GLY A 79 -6.68 11.11 -7.00
CA GLY A 79 -5.54 10.65 -6.20
C GLY A 79 -4.66 11.78 -5.66
N GLU A 80 -4.78 13.00 -6.17
CA GLU A 80 -3.95 14.15 -5.78
C GLU A 80 -4.09 14.49 -4.29
N GLU A 81 -5.30 14.39 -3.75
CA GLU A 81 -5.56 14.60 -2.32
C GLU A 81 -4.89 13.53 -1.45
N LEU A 82 -4.81 12.30 -1.94
CA LEU A 82 -4.17 11.19 -1.23
C LEU A 82 -2.65 11.34 -1.24
N VAL A 83 -2.06 11.80 -2.35
CA VAL A 83 -0.64 12.17 -2.42
C VAL A 83 -0.33 13.31 -1.47
N THR A 84 -1.16 14.36 -1.47
CA THR A 84 -1.02 15.49 -0.53
C THR A 84 -1.14 15.03 0.92
N TYR A 85 -2.04 14.11 1.21
CA TYR A 85 -2.20 13.53 2.55
C TYR A 85 -0.99 12.69 2.95
N TRP A 86 -0.47 11.85 2.05
CA TRP A 86 0.76 11.09 2.25
C TRP A 86 1.94 12.01 2.54
N ALA A 87 2.13 13.09 1.78
CA ALA A 87 3.20 14.04 2.03
C ALA A 87 3.13 14.68 3.44
N LYS A 88 1.91 14.82 4.01
CA LYS A 88 1.69 15.41 5.33
C LYS A 88 1.75 14.41 6.49
N LYS A 89 1.40 13.14 6.26
CA LYS A 89 1.09 12.15 7.32
C LYS A 89 1.69 10.77 7.11
N GLY A 90 2.31 10.53 5.96
CA GLY A 90 2.92 9.26 5.58
C GLY A 90 4.42 9.20 5.89
N SER A 91 5.07 8.22 5.28
CA SER A 91 6.52 8.01 5.32
C SER A 91 7.03 7.70 3.90
N ASN A 92 8.33 7.90 3.68
CA ASN A 92 9.02 7.51 2.44
C ASN A 92 9.29 6.00 2.36
N GLN A 93 9.08 5.30 3.47
CA GLN A 93 9.31 3.88 3.60
C GLN A 93 8.07 3.20 4.18
N THR A 94 7.81 1.99 3.72
CA THR A 94 6.85 1.11 4.37
C THR A 94 7.45 0.56 5.67
N ARG A 95 6.60 0.07 6.56
CA ARG A 95 7.03 -0.62 7.79
C ARG A 95 7.81 -1.92 7.55
N TYR A 96 7.86 -2.38 6.30
CA TYR A 96 8.57 -3.60 5.87
C TYR A 96 9.91 -3.28 5.18
N SER A 97 10.29 -2.00 5.08
CA SER A 97 11.45 -1.51 4.35
C SER A 97 12.77 -2.19 4.72
N GLU A 98 12.97 -2.52 6.00
CA GLU A 98 14.19 -3.19 6.47
C GLU A 98 14.36 -4.62 5.93
N ILE A 99 13.28 -5.26 5.46
CA ILE A 99 13.27 -6.67 5.03
C ILE A 99 13.01 -6.80 3.52
N ASN A 100 12.38 -5.80 2.90
CA ASN A 100 12.01 -5.81 1.49
C ASN A 100 13.04 -5.13 0.55
N SER A 101 14.20 -4.76 1.11
CA SER A 101 15.31 -4.08 0.42
C SER A 101 16.08 -5.02 -0.51
#